data_AF-A0A2J5PWH0-F1
#
_entry.id   AF-A0A2J5PWH0-F1
#
_cell.length_a   1.000
_cell.length_b   1.000
_cell.length_c   1.000
_cell.angle_alpha   90.00
_cell.angle_beta   90.00
_cell.angle_gamma   90.00
#
_symmetry.space_group_name_H-M   'P 1'
#
loop_
_entity.id
_entity.type
_entity.pdbx_description
1 polymer ?
#
loop_
_entity_poly.entity_id
_entity_poly.type
_entity_poly.pdbx_seq_one_letter_code
_entity_poly.pdbx_strand_id
1 'polypeptide(L)' 'DKAWTPKDRERQVSFALRAYASLATSADKGAVRDKSKLGG' A
#
# COMPACT_ATOMS: atom_id res chain seq x y z
N ASP A 1 -11.97 -17.62 -13.02
CA ASP A 1 -11.39 -16.36 -13.54
C ASP A 1 -10.22 -15.90 -12.67
N LYS A 2 -9.12 -15.42 -13.24
CA LYS A 2 -7.96 -14.90 -12.49
C LYS A 2 -7.96 -13.37 -12.54
N ALA A 3 -7.65 -12.72 -11.42
CA ALA A 3 -7.45 -11.28 -11.36
C ALA A 3 -6.28 -10.84 -12.27
N TRP A 4 -6.35 -9.62 -12.78
CA TRP A 4 -5.29 -9.07 -13.63
C TRP A 4 -4.02 -8.81 -12.83
N THR A 5 -2.88 -9.27 -13.36
CA THR A 5 -1.55 -9.03 -12.80
C THR A 5 -0.63 -8.48 -13.90
N PRO A 6 0.01 -7.32 -13.70
CA PRO A 6 0.96 -6.79 -14.67
C PRO A 6 2.22 -7.65 -14.71
N LYS A 7 2.57 -8.18 -15.90
CA LYS A 7 3.68 -9.13 -16.07
C LYS A 7 5.06 -8.47 -16.08
N ASP A 8 5.17 -7.27 -16.65
CA ASP A 8 6.47 -6.61 -16.90
C ASP A 8 6.68 -5.35 -16.01
N ARG A 9 6.07 -5.30 -14.83
CA ARG A 9 6.17 -4.14 -13.93
C ARG A 9 7.41 -4.22 -13.05
N GLU A 10 8.50 -3.61 -13.50
CA GLU A 10 9.70 -3.40 -12.69
C GLU A 10 9.66 -2.05 -11.97
N ARG A 11 9.30 -2.06 -10.68
CA ARG A 11 9.36 -0.86 -9.83
C ARG A 11 10.10 -1.18 -8.55
N GLN A 12 11.19 -0.44 -8.29
CA GLN A 12 11.86 -0.47 -7.01
C GLN A 12 10.97 0.20 -5.95
N VAL A 13 10.60 -0.55 -4.92
CA VAL A 13 9.77 -0.05 -3.80
C VAL A 13 10.67 0.08 -2.57
N SER A 14 10.97 1.32 -2.22
CA SER A 14 11.80 1.67 -1.06
C SER A 14 11.15 1.23 0.25
N PHE A 15 11.96 1.09 1.30
CA PHE A 15 11.48 0.74 2.63
C PHE A 15 10.41 1.73 3.14
N ALA A 16 10.66 3.04 2.99
CA ALA A 16 9.70 4.07 3.38
C ALA A 16 8.35 3.93 2.65
N LEU A 17 8.38 3.57 1.35
CA LEU A 17 7.15 3.39 0.58
C LEU A 17 6.38 2.14 1.01
N ARG A 18 7.08 1.07 1.43
CA ARG A 18 6.45 -0.13 2.02
C ARG A 18 5.80 0.21 3.37
N ALA A 19 6.51 0.93 4.23
CA ALA A 19 5.97 1.36 5.53
C ALA A 19 4.73 2.26 5.36
N TYR A 20 4.78 3.22 4.42
CA TYR A 20 3.62 4.05 4.11
C TYR A 20 2.41 3.23 3.66
N ALA A 21 2.63 2.24 2.77
CA ALA A 21 1.57 1.39 2.24
C ALA A 21 0.87 0.57 3.33
N SER A 22 1.59 0.12 4.37
CA SER A 22 0.99 -0.59 5.51
C SER A 22 0.00 0.26 6.30
N LEU A 23 0.23 1.58 6.35
CA LEU A 23 -0.59 2.53 7.10
C LEU A 23 -1.75 3.10 6.28
N ALA A 24 -1.58 3.22 4.96
CA ALA A 24 -2.59 3.82 4.09
C ALA A 24 -3.90 3.02 4.10
N THR A 25 -5.01 3.74 4.17
CA THR A 25 -6.36 3.19 3.98
C THR A 25 -6.72 3.15 2.49
N SER A 26 -7.86 2.56 2.18
CA SER A 26 -8.35 2.44 0.81
C SER A 26 -8.67 3.82 0.19
N ALA A 27 -8.58 3.91 -1.13
CA ALA A 27 -8.72 5.18 -1.84
C ALA A 27 -10.13 5.78 -1.74
N ASP A 28 -11.17 4.94 -1.63
CA ASP A 28 -12.56 5.34 -1.36
C ASP A 28 -12.72 6.04 0.01
N LYS A 29 -11.81 5.79 0.96
CA LYS A 29 -11.78 6.43 2.28
C LYS A 29 -10.79 7.61 2.34
N GLY A 30 -10.28 8.05 1.20
CA GLY A 30 -9.35 9.16 1.09
C GLY A 30 -7.87 8.80 1.31
N ALA A 31 -7.52 7.51 1.35
CA ALA A 31 -6.14 7.03 1.54
C ALA A 31 -5.42 7.63 2.77
N VAL A 32 -6.20 7.97 3.80
CA VAL A 32 -5.67 8.50 5.07
C VAL A 32 -4.83 7.43 5.77
N ARG A 33 -3.88 7.85 6.59
CA ARG A 33 -2.99 6.96 7.32
C ARG A 33 -3.65 6.52 8.63
N ASP A 34 -3.78 5.23 8.82
CA ASP A 34 -4.34 4.64 10.03
C ASP A 34 -3.28 4.61 11.15
N LYS A 35 -3.47 5.46 12.15
CA LYS A 35 -2.56 5.56 13.30
C LYS A 35 -2.63 4.35 14.23
N SER A 36 -3.72 3.58 14.20
CA SER A 36 -3.83 2.36 15.03
C SER A 36 -2.81 1.28 14.61
N LYS A 37 -2.35 1.34 13.35
CA LYS A 37 -1.34 0.44 12.79
C LYS A 37 0.11 0.82 13.13
N LEU A 38 0.32 1.92 13.86
CA LEU A 38 1.66 2.34 14.30
C LEU A 38 2.14 1.62 15.57
N GLY A 39 1.38 0.65 16.08
CA GLY A 39 1.71 -0.07 17.31
C GLY A 39 1.31 0.71 18.56
N GLY A 40 0.71 -0.02 19.49
CA GLY A 40 0.70 0.28 20.92
C GLY A 40 1.54 -0.78 21.62
#